data_AF-D6AD65-F1
#
_entry.id   AF-D6AD65-F1
#
_cell.length_a   1.000
_cell.length_b   1.000
_cell.length_c   1.000
_cell.angle_alpha   90.00
_cell.angle_beta   90.00
_cell.angle_gamma   90.00
#
_symmetry.space_group_name_H-M   'P 1'
#
loop_
_entity.id
_entity.type
_entity.pdbx_description
1 polymer ?
#
loop_
_entity_poly.entity_id
_entity_poly.type
_entity_poly.pdbx_seq_one_letter_code
_entity_poly.pdbx_strand_id
1 'polypeptide(L)'
;MRMVPNRRGIASFLRSAETRELIERKTRAAERAAAADGGQFRTDVETGGRRVRGAVIGDYESDSMESTRAKLLRGLDGARGAD
;
A
#
# COMPACT_ATOMS: atom_id res chain seq x y z
N MET A 1 -1.23 7.01 35.97
CA MET A 1 -2.43 6.77 35.14
C MET A 1 -2.04 5.80 34.02
N ARG A 2 -2.68 4.63 33.93
CA ARG A 2 -2.35 3.62 32.90
C ARG A 2 -3.30 3.77 31.72
N MET A 3 -2.79 4.19 30.57
CA MET A 3 -3.57 4.28 29.33
C MET A 3 -4.01 2.88 28.89
N VAL A 4 -5.30 2.71 28.61
CA VAL A 4 -5.86 1.48 28.04
C VAL A 4 -6.33 1.79 26.62
N PRO A 5 -5.70 1.22 25.57
CA PRO A 5 -6.10 1.47 24.19
C PRO A 5 -7.52 0.94 23.90
N ASN A 6 -8.34 1.74 23.20
CA ASN A 6 -9.63 1.29 22.70
C ASN A 6 -9.47 0.35 21.50
N ARG A 7 -9.16 -0.93 21.79
CA ARG A 7 -8.88 -1.94 20.76
C ARG A 7 -10.04 -2.15 19.77
N ARG A 8 -11.28 -2.07 20.25
CA ARG A 8 -12.48 -2.22 19.40
C ARG A 8 -12.63 -1.04 18.45
N GLY A 9 -12.49 0.18 18.96
CA GLY A 9 -12.53 1.40 18.15
C GLY A 9 -11.46 1.40 17.07
N ILE A 10 -10.21 1.04 17.42
CA ILE A 10 -9.10 0.92 16.48
C ILE A 10 -9.41 -0.12 15.40
N ALA A 11 -9.89 -1.31 15.77
CA ALA A 11 -10.22 -2.34 14.80
C ALA A 11 -11.38 -1.96 13.87
N SER A 12 -12.35 -1.18 14.37
CA SER A 12 -13.44 -0.63 13.54
C SER A 12 -12.92 0.41 12.56
N PHE A 13 -12.10 1.34 13.04
CA PHE A 13 -11.48 2.38 12.22
C PHE A 13 -10.65 1.78 11.08
N LEU A 14 -9.81 0.79 11.38
CA LEU A 14 -8.96 0.10 10.38
C LEU A 14 -9.75 -0.69 9.32
N ARG A 15 -11.07 -0.78 9.43
CA ARG A 15 -11.99 -1.44 8.50
C ARG A 15 -12.96 -0.46 7.83
N SER A 16 -12.85 0.83 8.14
CA SER A 16 -13.78 1.84 7.65
C SER A 16 -13.58 2.13 6.16
N ALA A 17 -14.60 2.71 5.53
CA ALA A 17 -14.54 3.11 4.12
C ALA A 17 -13.48 4.19 3.90
N GLU A 18 -13.32 5.12 4.84
CA GLU A 18 -12.33 6.19 4.77
C GLU A 18 -10.90 5.63 4.83
N THR A 19 -10.67 4.63 5.68
CA THR A 19 -9.39 3.89 5.71
C THR A 19 -9.16 3.19 4.38
N ARG A 20 -10.20 2.58 3.79
CA ARG A 20 -10.10 1.97 2.47
C ARG A 20 -9.67 2.98 1.41
N GLU A 21 -10.34 4.12 1.32
CA GLU A 21 -10.00 5.15 0.34
C GLU A 21 -8.58 5.68 0.51
N LEU A 22 -8.14 5.89 1.76
CA LEU A 22 -6.76 6.30 2.05
C LEU A 22 -5.75 5.26 1.56
N ILE A 23 -5.99 3.98 1.88
CA ILE A 23 -5.13 2.87 1.46
C ILE A 23 -5.13 2.75 -0.07
N GLU A 24 -6.28 2.88 -0.74
CA GLU A 24 -6.36 2.88 -2.21
C GLU A 24 -5.50 3.99 -2.82
N ARG A 25 -5.63 5.23 -2.32
CA ARG A 25 -4.83 6.37 -2.80
C ARG A 25 -3.33 6.14 -2.62
N LYS A 26 -2.91 5.73 -1.42
CA LYS A 26 -1.49 5.46 -1.12
C LYS A 26 -0.93 4.30 -1.94
N THR A 27 -1.73 3.25 -2.16
CA THR A 27 -1.31 2.09 -2.96
C THR A 27 -1.12 2.48 -4.44
N ARG A 28 -2.00 3.31 -5.00
CA ARG A 28 -1.83 3.86 -6.35
C ARG A 28 -0.62 4.81 -6.45
N ALA A 29 -0.37 5.63 -5.42
CA ALA A 29 0.83 6.45 -5.39
C ALA A 29 2.11 5.60 -5.41
N ALA A 30 2.12 4.50 -4.65
CA ALA A 30 3.24 3.56 -4.64
C ALA A 30 3.45 2.88 -6.00
N GLU A 31 2.37 2.45 -6.65
CA GLU A 31 2.43 1.85 -7.99
C GLU A 31 2.98 2.82 -9.03
N ARG A 32 2.47 4.06 -9.08
CA ARG A 32 3.01 5.10 -9.98
C ARG A 32 4.49 5.38 -9.74
N ALA A 33 4.91 5.45 -8.48
CA ALA A 33 6.31 5.67 -8.14
C ALA A 33 7.21 4.48 -8.49
N ALA A 34 6.70 3.24 -8.36
CA ALA A 34 7.40 2.04 -8.81
C ALA A 34 7.52 1.96 -10.34
N ALA A 35 6.49 2.41 -11.06
CA ALA A 35 6.43 2.43 -12.52
C ALA A 35 7.15 3.63 -13.18
N ALA A 36 7.69 4.57 -12.40
CA ALA A 36 8.21 5.85 -12.91
C ALA A 36 9.35 5.68 -13.94
N ASP A 37 10.17 4.63 -13.81
CA ASP A 37 11.28 4.32 -14.72
C ASP A 37 10.93 3.17 -15.69
N GLY A 38 9.64 2.94 -15.93
CA GLY A 38 9.15 1.78 -16.67
C GLY A 38 8.97 0.53 -15.81
N GLY A 39 8.14 -0.40 -16.28
CA GLY A 39 7.74 -1.60 -15.56
C GLY A 39 6.23 -1.66 -15.38
N GLN A 40 5.72 -2.89 -15.32
CA GLN A 40 4.29 -3.16 -15.22
C GLN A 40 3.96 -3.70 -13.83
N PHE A 41 3.19 -2.93 -13.07
CA PHE A 41 2.80 -3.27 -11.70
C PHE A 41 1.27 -3.38 -11.60
N ARG A 42 0.81 -4.19 -10.65
CA ARG A 42 -0.61 -4.32 -10.31
C ARG A 42 -0.85 -3.85 -8.89
N THR A 43 -1.94 -3.13 -8.67
CA THR A 43 -2.43 -2.84 -7.31
C THR A 43 -3.47 -3.86 -6.89
N ASP A 44 -3.47 -4.20 -5.61
CA ASP A 44 -4.49 -5.04 -4.98
C ASP A 44 -4.90 -4.43 -3.64
N VAL A 45 -6.20 -4.40 -3.35
CA VAL A 45 -6.76 -3.80 -2.14
C VAL A 45 -7.76 -4.77 -1.53
N GLU A 46 -7.40 -5.29 -0.36
CA GLU A 46 -8.14 -6.31 0.37
C GLU A 46 -8.90 -5.67 1.54
N THR A 47 -10.22 -5.83 1.53
CA THR A 47 -11.16 -5.24 2.48
C THR A 47 -11.96 -6.29 3.27
N GLY A 48 -11.52 -7.56 3.30
CA GLY A 48 -12.20 -8.65 4.01
C GLY A 48 -12.39 -8.42 5.52
N GLY A 49 -12.72 -9.47 6.30
CA GLY A 49 -13.06 -9.33 7.73
C GLY A 49 -11.96 -8.77 8.66
N ARG A 50 -10.79 -8.42 8.12
CA ARG A 50 -9.61 -7.87 8.81
C ARG A 50 -9.39 -6.41 8.38
N ARG A 51 -8.29 -5.78 8.81
CA ARG A 51 -7.92 -4.42 8.39
C ARG A 51 -7.78 -4.31 6.88
N VAL A 52 -8.12 -3.15 6.33
CA VAL A 52 -7.86 -2.80 4.93
C VAL A 52 -6.35 -2.89 4.68
N ARG A 53 -5.95 -3.54 3.60
CA ARG A 53 -4.56 -3.64 3.15
C ARG A 53 -4.46 -3.36 1.67
N GLY A 54 -3.43 -2.63 1.28
CA GLY A 54 -3.06 -2.42 -0.10
C GLY A 54 -1.73 -3.08 -0.41
N ALA A 55 -1.58 -3.58 -1.62
CA ALA A 55 -0.35 -4.15 -2.13
C ALA A 55 -0.07 -3.64 -3.54
N VAL A 56 1.21 -3.41 -3.83
CA VAL A 56 1.72 -3.26 -5.20
C VAL A 56 2.49 -4.54 -5.51
N ILE A 57 2.15 -5.17 -6.62
CA ILE A 57 2.60 -6.51 -6.97
C ILE A 57 3.25 -6.46 -8.36
N GLY A 58 4.41 -7.09 -8.48
CA GLY A 58 5.08 -7.35 -9.75
C GLY A 58 6.32 -6.50 -9.97
N ASP A 59 6.96 -6.79 -11.09
CA ASP A 59 7.32 -5.93 -12.23
C ASP A 59 7.23 -6.92 -13.40
N TYR A 60 6.06 -7.05 -14.02
CA TYR A 60 5.80 -8.16 -14.95
C TYR A 60 6.56 -8.04 -16.28
N GLU A 61 7.23 -6.91 -16.51
CA GLU A 61 8.11 -6.68 -17.66
C GLU A 61 9.58 -7.00 -17.37
N SER A 62 9.94 -7.25 -16.11
CA SER A 62 11.32 -7.50 -15.69
C SER A 62 11.56 -8.97 -15.36
N ASP A 63 12.58 -9.56 -15.99
CA ASP A 63 13.09 -10.88 -15.62
C ASP A 63 14.01 -10.85 -14.38
N SER A 64 14.36 -9.65 -13.88
CA SER A 64 15.21 -9.47 -12.71
C SER A 64 14.40 -9.21 -11.43
N MET A 65 14.51 -10.10 -10.46
CA MET A 65 13.90 -9.95 -9.14
C MET A 65 14.53 -8.80 -8.34
N GLU A 66 15.82 -8.54 -8.51
CA GLU A 66 16.53 -7.45 -7.81
C GLU A 66 16.08 -6.09 -8.32
N SER A 67 15.95 -5.93 -9.65
CA SER A 67 15.38 -4.74 -10.28
C SER A 67 13.96 -4.48 -9.78
N THR A 68 13.12 -5.53 -9.80
CA THR A 68 11.75 -5.50 -9.30
C THR A 68 11.70 -5.01 -7.85
N ARG A 69 12.55 -5.57 -6.98
CA ARG A 69 12.63 -5.18 -5.56
C ARG A 69 13.03 -3.72 -5.41
N ALA A 70 14.02 -3.24 -6.16
CA ALA A 70 14.47 -1.86 -6.08
C ALA A 70 13.35 -0.87 -6.49
N LYS A 71 12.60 -1.19 -7.55
CA LYS A 71 11.44 -0.39 -7.98
C LYS A 71 10.32 -0.38 -6.93
N LEU A 72 10.01 -1.53 -6.32
CA LEU A 72 9.01 -1.61 -5.25
C LEU A 72 9.39 -0.78 -4.01
N LEU A 73 10.67 -0.82 -3.60
CA LEU A 73 11.16 -0.01 -2.48
C LEU A 73 11.06 1.48 -2.78
N ARG A 74 11.44 1.90 -3.98
CA ARG A 74 11.24 3.27 -4.44
C ARG A 74 9.76 3.67 -4.45
N GLY A 75 8.88 2.76 -4.87
CA GLY A 75 7.44 2.94 -4.80
C GLY A 75 6.94 3.27 -3.39
N LEU A 76 7.43 2.53 -2.38
CA LEU A 76 7.13 2.79 -0.97
C LEU A 76 7.61 4.17 -0.52
N ASP A 77 8.81 4.58 -0.91
CA ASP A 77 9.36 5.90 -0.59
C ASP A 77 8.54 7.03 -1.24
N GLY A 78 8.13 6.85 -2.51
CA GLY A 78 7.29 7.82 -3.22
C GLY A 78 5.90 7.98 -2.60
N ALA A 79 5.27 6.90 -2.15
CA ALA A 79 3.96 6.95 -1.49
C ALA A 79 4.00 7.65 -0.12
N ARG A 80 5.16 7.64 0.55
CA ARG A 80 5.36 8.35 1.82
C ARG A 80 5.27 9.86 1.67
N GLY A 81 5.69 10.41 0.52
CA GLY A 81 5.64 11.86 0.22
C GLY A 81 4.33 12.34 -0.42
N ALA A 82 3.42 11.44 -0.76
CA ALA A 82 2.15 11.76 -1.42
C ALA A 82 1.02 11.92 -0.40
N ASP A 83 1.03 13.00 0.39
CA ASP A 83 -0.10 13.46 1.23
C ASP A 83 -0.53 14.87 0.84
#